data_AF-A0A2D9CC26-F1
#
_entry.id   AF-A0A2D9CC26-F1
#
_cell.length_a   1.000
_cell.length_b   1.000
_cell.length_c   1.000
_cell.angle_alpha   90.00
_cell.angle_beta   90.00
_cell.angle_gamma   90.00
#
_symmetry.space_group_name_H-M   'P 1'
#
loop_
_entity.id
_entity.type
_entity.pdbx_description
1 polymer ?
#
loop_
_entity_poly.entity_id
_entity_poly.type
_entity_poly.pdbx_seq_one_letter_code
_entity_poly.pdbx_strand_id
1 'polypeptide(L)'
;MTFNLYYIRAAIQERTGQVLKFDHIRRLLLEEGLISEKELKDNPLAQEFDGYGRYFATEDCSVEVPIDPKRFIPELLEEEFDDEG
;
A
#
# COMPACT_ATOMS: atom_id res chain seq x y z
N MET A 1 12.36 -19.54 1.96
CA MET A 1 12.74 -18.40 2.83
C MET A 1 11.62 -17.37 2.77
N THR A 2 11.22 -16.73 3.87
CA THR A 2 10.12 -15.74 3.88
C THR A 2 10.70 -14.33 3.96
N PHE A 3 10.41 -13.51 2.95
CA PHE A 3 10.80 -12.09 2.91
C PHE A 3 9.60 -11.23 2.51
N ASN A 4 9.65 -9.94 2.81
CA ASN A 4 8.56 -9.01 2.54
C ASN A 4 9.11 -7.77 1.82
N LEU A 5 8.57 -7.47 0.63
CA LEU A 5 9.06 -6.37 -0.21
C LEU A 5 8.83 -4.98 0.41
N TYR A 6 7.84 -4.84 1.29
CA TYR A 6 7.58 -3.59 2.01
C TYR A 6 8.73 -3.26 2.97
N TYR A 7 9.22 -4.26 3.71
CA TYR A 7 10.37 -4.06 4.62
C TYR A 7 11.66 -3.79 3.86
N ILE A 8 11.87 -4.48 2.74
CA ILE A 8 13.04 -4.25 1.89
C ILE A 8 13.00 -2.82 1.32
N ARG A 9 11.84 -2.36 0.84
CA ARG A 9 11.67 -0.97 0.37
C ARG A 9 11.95 0.05 1.47
N ALA A 10 11.45 -0.18 2.68
CA ALA A 10 11.70 0.70 3.81
C ALA A 10 13.20 0.80 4.14
N ALA A 11 13.91 -0.33 4.16
CA ALA A 11 15.36 -0.35 4.40
C ALA A 11 16.15 0.36 3.29
N ILE A 12 15.75 0.20 2.02
CA ILE A 12 16.36 0.92 0.90
C ILE A 12 16.14 2.42 1.03
N GLN A 13 14.91 2.83 1.34
CA GLN A 13 14.55 4.24 1.52
C GLN A 13 15.31 4.87 2.69
N GLU A 14 15.42 4.17 3.83
CA GLU A 14 16.16 4.66 4.99
C GLU A 14 17.65 4.90 4.67
N ARG A 15 18.27 4.01 3.89
CA ARG A 15 19.71 4.13 3.55
C ARG A 15 20.02 5.05 2.39
N THR A 16 19.11 5.19 1.42
CA THR A 16 19.39 5.88 0.16
C THR A 16 18.56 7.15 -0.04
N GLY A 17 17.50 7.33 0.74
CA GLY A 17 16.47 8.35 0.52
C GLY A 17 15.55 8.06 -0.67
N GLN A 18 15.76 6.97 -1.41
CA GLN A 18 15.01 6.67 -2.64
C GLN A 18 13.87 5.69 -2.37
N VAL A 19 12.71 5.97 -2.97
CA VAL A 19 11.56 5.06 -2.94
C VAL A 19 11.52 4.28 -4.25
N LEU A 20 11.89 3.00 -4.20
CA LEU A 20 11.85 2.12 -5.36
C LEU A 20 10.50 1.39 -5.46
N LYS A 21 10.05 1.19 -6.71
CA LYS A 21 8.89 0.34 -7.03
C LYS A 21 9.23 -1.13 -6.78
N PHE A 22 8.23 -1.94 -6.44
CA PHE A 22 8.44 -3.35 -6.16
C PHE A 22 9.01 -4.13 -7.34
N ASP A 23 8.59 -3.87 -8.57
CA ASP A 23 9.18 -4.49 -9.77
C ASP A 23 10.69 -4.26 -9.88
N HIS A 24 11.15 -3.06 -9.52
CA HIS A 24 12.56 -2.73 -9.54
C HIS A 24 13.31 -3.49 -8.44
N ILE A 25 12.77 -3.50 -7.21
CA ILE A 25 13.37 -4.24 -6.10
C ILE A 25 13.47 -5.74 -6.42
N ARG A 26 12.42 -6.32 -7.03
CA ARG A 26 12.42 -7.74 -7.46
C ARG A 26 13.55 -8.03 -8.45
N ARG A 27 13.71 -7.16 -9.45
CA ARG A 27 14.79 -7.28 -10.42
C ARG A 27 16.16 -7.24 -9.75
N LEU A 28 16.39 -6.27 -8.86
CA LEU A 28 17.66 -6.15 -8.12
C LEU A 28 17.94 -7.39 -7.27
N LEU A 29 16.95 -7.91 -6.56
CA LEU A 29 17.12 -9.12 -5.73
C LEU A 29 17.47 -10.36 -6.57
N LEU A 30 16.96 -10.47 -7.80
CA LEU A 30 17.30 -11.54 -8.73
C LEU A 30 18.69 -11.36 -9.35
N GLU A 31 19.03 -10.13 -9.76
CA GLU A 31 20.32 -9.78 -10.37
C GLU A 31 21.48 -9.98 -9.40
N GLU A 32 21.31 -9.61 -8.13
CA GLU A 32 22.28 -9.80 -7.06
C GLU A 32 22.30 -11.25 -6.51
N GLY A 33 21.43 -12.13 -7.02
CA GLY A 33 21.35 -13.54 -6.59
C GLY A 33 20.88 -13.74 -5.15
N LEU A 34 20.22 -12.74 -4.55
CA LEU A 34 19.71 -12.80 -3.18
C LEU A 34 18.47 -13.69 -3.04
N ILE A 35 17.72 -13.85 -4.14
CA ILE A 35 16.57 -14.75 -4.23
C ILE A 35 16.55 -15.45 -5.60
N SER A 36 15.93 -16.62 -5.66
CA SER A 36 15.59 -17.27 -6.94
C SER A 36 14.22 -16.83 -7.46
N GLU A 37 13.99 -16.99 -8.77
CA GLU A 37 12.68 -16.70 -9.39
C GLU A 37 11.56 -17.56 -8.79
N LYS A 38 11.89 -18.80 -8.40
CA LYS A 38 10.97 -19.70 -7.71
C LYS A 38 10.54 -19.15 -6.36
N GLU A 39 11.49 -18.67 -5.56
CA GLU A 39 11.20 -18.08 -4.25
C GLU A 39 10.39 -16.79 -4.35
N LEU A 40 10.57 -16.02 -5.42
CA LEU A 40 9.77 -14.83 -5.67
C LEU A 40 8.29 -15.19 -5.94
N LYS A 41 8.06 -16.25 -6.75
CA LYS A 41 6.71 -16.71 -7.12
C LYS A 41 5.99 -17.40 -5.96
N ASP A 42 6.70 -18.22 -5.22
CA ASP A 42 6.14 -19.05 -4.14
C ASP A 42 5.91 -18.25 -2.84
N ASN A 43 6.44 -17.02 -2.73
CA ASN A 43 6.33 -16.20 -1.53
C ASN A 43 5.13 -15.22 -1.60
N PRO A 44 4.06 -15.44 -0.81
CA PRO A 44 2.89 -14.55 -0.79
C PRO A 44 3.23 -13.15 -0.27
N LEU A 45 4.20 -13.01 0.63
CA LEU A 45 4.64 -11.71 1.17
C LEU A 45 5.52 -10.92 0.19
N ALA A 46 5.92 -11.54 -0.91
CA ALA A 46 6.58 -10.87 -2.01
C ALA A 46 5.60 -10.28 -3.03
N GLN A 47 4.28 -10.49 -2.87
CA GLN A 47 3.27 -9.96 -3.77
C GLN A 47 2.82 -8.56 -3.33
N GLU A 48 2.55 -7.70 -4.31
CA GLU A 48 1.98 -6.38 -4.04
C GLU A 48 0.51 -6.54 -3.67
N PHE A 49 0.10 -5.88 -2.59
CA PHE A 49 -1.30 -5.83 -2.21
C PHE A 49 -2.05 -4.89 -3.15
N ASP A 50 -2.90 -5.44 -4.02
CA ASP A 50 -3.71 -4.72 -5.02
C ASP A 50 -5.04 -4.19 -4.45
N GLY A 51 -5.24 -4.32 -3.13
CA GLY A 51 -6.40 -3.84 -2.43
C GLY A 51 -7.50 -4.89 -2.27
N TYR A 52 -8.55 -4.48 -1.56
CA TYR A 52 -9.74 -5.30 -1.31
C TYR A 52 -10.71 -5.31 -2.50
N GLY A 53 -10.49 -4.42 -3.49
CA GLY A 53 -11.41 -4.19 -4.60
C GLY A 53 -11.74 -5.46 -5.39
N ARG A 54 -10.84 -6.44 -5.50
CA ARG A 54 -11.13 -7.70 -6.20
C ARG A 54 -12.07 -8.64 -5.46
N TYR A 55 -12.11 -8.55 -4.13
CA TYR A 55 -12.93 -9.41 -3.28
C TYR A 55 -14.27 -8.77 -2.95
N PHE A 56 -14.32 -7.43 -2.95
CA PHE A 56 -15.47 -6.65 -2.53
C PHE A 56 -15.99 -5.72 -3.64
N ALA A 57 -15.63 -5.96 -4.90
CA ALA A 57 -16.06 -5.15 -6.05
C ALA A 57 -17.59 -4.98 -6.15
N THR A 58 -18.32 -5.97 -5.64
CA THR A 58 -19.78 -6.06 -5.71
C THR A 58 -20.47 -5.69 -4.40
N GLU A 59 -19.73 -5.43 -3.33
CA GLU A 59 -20.32 -5.01 -2.07
C GLU A 59 -20.60 -3.51 -2.11
N ASP A 60 -21.87 -3.16 -2.04
CA ASP A 60 -22.29 -1.77 -1.83
C ASP A 60 -22.06 -1.43 -0.36
N CYS A 61 -20.87 -0.93 -0.04
CA CYS A 61 -20.53 -0.39 1.28
C CYS A 61 -21.14 1.02 1.48
N SER A 62 -22.31 1.29 0.90
CA SER A 62 -23.03 2.53 1.13
C SER A 62 -23.65 2.48 2.52
N VAL A 63 -23.43 3.53 3.30
CA VAL A 63 -24.17 3.77 4.53
C VAL A 63 -25.30 4.73 4.22
N GLU A 64 -26.46 4.55 4.85
CA GLU A 64 -27.52 5.56 4.78
C GLU A 64 -26.98 6.88 5.34
N VAL A 65 -26.68 7.83 4.45
CA VAL A 65 -26.23 9.16 4.85
C VAL A 65 -27.42 9.88 5.46
N PRO A 66 -27.37 10.28 6.76
CA PRO A 66 -28.45 11.04 7.37
C PRO A 66 -28.71 12.33 6.60
N ILE A 67 -29.96 12.81 6.63
CA ILE A 67 -30.38 14.05 5.95
C ILE A 67 -29.53 15.27 6.38
N ASP A 68 -28.99 15.25 7.60
CA ASP A 68 -28.07 16.26 8.11
C ASP A 68 -26.81 15.61 8.72
N PRO A 69 -25.81 15.26 7.89
CA PRO A 69 -24.60 14.58 8.35
C PRO A 69 -23.72 15.50 9.19
N LYS A 70 -23.87 16.83 9.06
CA LYS A 70 -23.07 17.83 9.79
C LYS A 70 -23.28 17.75 11.31
N ARG A 71 -24.45 17.28 11.76
CA ARG A 71 -24.72 17.04 13.19
C ARG A 71 -23.75 16.05 13.85
N PHE A 72 -23.13 15.18 13.06
CA PHE A 72 -22.19 14.15 13.54
C PHE A 72 -20.72 14.54 13.35
N ILE A 73 -20.45 15.69 12.74
CA ILE A 73 -19.11 16.23 12.54
C ILE A 73 -18.83 17.16 13.74
N PRO A 74 -17.89 16.79 14.64
CA PRO A 74 -17.50 17.70 15.73
C PRO A 74 -16.98 19.02 15.16
N GLU A 75 -17.30 20.14 15.81
CA GLU A 75 -16.92 21.51 15.43
C GLU A 75 -15.38 21.70 15.25
N LEU A 76 -14.58 20.74 15.69
CA LEU A 76 -13.11 20.71 15.57
C LEU A 76 -12.59 20.34 14.17
N LEU A 77 -13.46 20.08 13.19
CA LEU A 77 -13.07 19.82 11.79
C LEU A 77 -13.15 21.05 10.89
N GLU A 78 -13.43 22.24 11.45
CA GLU A 78 -13.41 23.52 10.72
C GLU A 78 -11.99 24.10 10.52
N GLU A 79 -10.93 23.40 10.93
CA GLU A 79 -9.58 23.74 10.44
C GLU A 79 -9.47 23.25 8.99
N GLU A 80 -9.63 24.21 8.08
CA GLU A 80 -9.47 24.12 6.63
C GLU A 80 -8.44 23.04 6.24
N PHE A 81 -8.90 22.00 5.55
CA PHE A 81 -8.00 21.24 4.70
C PHE A 81 -7.53 22.22 3.62
N ASP A 82 -6.36 22.82 3.81
CA ASP A 82 -5.71 23.65 2.81
C ASP A 82 -5.63 22.84 1.51
N ASP A 83 -6.49 23.21 0.56
CA ASP A 83 -6.52 22.72 -0.80
C ASP A 83 -5.35 23.39 -1.56
N GLU A 84 -4.14 22.89 -1.37
CA GLU A 84 -3.01 23.25 -2.25
C GLU A 84 -3.20 22.55 -3.60
N GLY A 85 -3.83 23.27 -4.53
CA GLY A 85 -3.86 22.97 -5.97
C GLY A 85 -2.61 23.39 -6.74
#